data_AF-A0A2N0PK67-F1
#
_entry.id   AF-A0A2N0PK67-F1
#
_cell.length_a   1.000
_cell.length_b   1.000
_cell.length_c   1.000
_cell.angle_alpha   90.00
_cell.angle_beta   90.00
_cell.angle_gamma   90.00
#
_symmetry.space_group_name_H-M   'P 1'
#
loop_
_entity.id
_entity.type
_entity.pdbx_description
1 polymer ?
#
loop_
_entity_poly.entity_id
_entity_poly.type
_entity_poly.pdbx_seq_one_letter_code
_entity_poly.pdbx_strand_id
1 'polypeptide(L)'
;MSSNTLNNIPIDDENFLKNFSNNFYRQIIRIENYNNFEDIIKDWVKEFFEYNKKDSEIILNLIKHYEEYDNNDNDNDNENWIFSSIIGFFYEYGIIILNDNINEDIIDKDKSF
;
A
#
# COMPACT_ATOMS: atom_id res chain seq x y z
N MET A 1 19.27 2.60 -22.81
CA MET A 1 18.54 3.72 -22.16
C MET A 1 19.08 3.80 -20.75
N SER A 2 19.53 4.97 -20.29
CA SER A 2 20.07 5.11 -18.93
C SER A 2 18.93 4.87 -17.95
N SER A 3 19.11 3.95 -17.00
CA SER A 3 18.19 3.77 -15.88
C SER A 3 18.28 5.04 -15.03
N ASN A 4 17.26 5.90 -15.12
CA ASN A 4 17.15 7.03 -14.23
C ASN A 4 16.65 6.50 -12.90
N THR A 5 17.55 6.40 -11.93
CA THR A 5 17.26 5.98 -10.57
C THR A 5 17.41 7.16 -9.63
N LEU A 6 16.43 7.37 -8.74
CA LEU A 6 16.58 8.23 -7.58
C LEU A 6 16.85 7.33 -6.37
N ASN A 7 17.96 7.54 -5.66
CA ASN A 7 18.30 6.77 -4.45
C ASN A 7 18.21 5.23 -4.63
N ASN A 8 18.66 4.74 -5.79
CA ASN A 8 18.63 3.33 -6.22
C ASN A 8 17.23 2.74 -6.53
N ILE A 9 16.16 3.54 -6.48
CA ILE A 9 14.82 3.15 -6.94
C ILE A 9 14.65 3.60 -8.40
N PRO A 10 14.08 2.77 -9.29
CA PRO A 10 13.63 3.24 -10.59
C PRO A 10 12.62 4.39 -10.42
N ILE A 11 12.83 5.52 -11.10
CA ILE A 11 11.93 6.69 -11.00
C ILE A 11 10.46 6.33 -11.28
N ASP A 12 10.22 5.33 -12.13
CA ASP A 12 8.88 4.84 -12.44
C ASP A 12 8.18 4.22 -11.21
N ASP A 13 8.94 3.61 -10.31
CA ASP A 13 8.40 2.97 -9.10
C ASP A 13 8.14 3.98 -7.97
N GLU A 14 8.98 4.99 -7.82
CA GLU A 14 8.72 6.16 -6.95
C GLU A 14 7.45 6.89 -7.39
N ASN A 15 7.34 7.20 -8.69
CA ASN A 15 6.16 7.85 -9.24
C ASN A 15 4.90 6.99 -9.04
N PHE A 16 5.03 5.67 -9.12
CA PHE A 16 3.96 4.74 -8.83
C PHE A 16 3.49 4.83 -7.37
N LEU A 17 4.40 4.75 -6.39
CA LEU A 17 4.03 4.84 -4.98
C LEU A 17 3.38 6.19 -4.65
N LYS A 18 3.96 7.28 -5.14
CA LYS A 18 3.41 8.63 -4.94
C LYS A 18 2.01 8.78 -5.54
N ASN A 19 1.77 8.20 -6.72
CA ASN A 19 0.45 8.19 -7.34
C ASN A 19 -0.53 7.31 -6.57
N PHE A 20 -0.09 6.15 -6.08
CA PHE A 20 -0.92 5.29 -5.25
C PHE A 20 -1.36 6.01 -3.97
N SER A 21 -0.41 6.51 -3.17
CA SER A 21 -0.70 7.16 -1.88
C SER A 21 -1.63 8.36 -2.03
N ASN A 22 -1.41 9.21 -3.03
CA ASN A 22 -2.28 10.35 -3.30
C ASN A 22 -3.70 9.94 -3.67
N ASN A 23 -3.87 8.91 -4.50
CA ASN A 23 -5.20 8.46 -4.91
C ASN A 23 -5.90 7.68 -3.80
N PHE A 24 -5.17 6.88 -3.03
CA PHE A 24 -5.68 6.16 -1.87
C PHE A 24 -6.24 7.14 -0.83
N TYR A 25 -5.46 8.17 -0.47
CA TYR A 25 -5.95 9.25 0.39
C TYR A 25 -7.18 9.94 -0.18
N ARG A 26 -7.22 10.21 -1.49
CA ARG A 26 -8.39 10.77 -2.17
C ARG A 26 -9.62 9.86 -2.08
N GLN A 27 -9.46 8.54 -2.14
CA GLN A 27 -10.58 7.62 -1.94
C GLN A 27 -11.10 7.74 -0.51
N ILE A 28 -10.21 7.71 0.49
CA ILE A 28 -10.58 7.80 1.91
C ILE A 28 -11.41 9.06 2.19
N ILE A 29 -10.95 10.24 1.75
CA ILE A 29 -11.66 11.50 2.02
C ILE A 29 -12.97 11.66 1.24
N ARG A 30 -13.18 10.88 0.18
CA ARG A 30 -14.38 10.92 -0.67
C ARG A 30 -15.48 9.96 -0.21
N ILE A 31 -15.19 9.12 0.77
CA ILE A 31 -16.17 8.18 1.31
C ILE A 31 -17.20 8.97 2.12
N GLU A 32 -18.37 9.14 1.53
CA GLU A 32 -19.54 9.74 2.19
C GLU A 32 -20.43 8.67 2.84
N ASN A 33 -20.31 7.40 2.42
CA ASN A 33 -21.07 6.27 2.92
C ASN A 33 -20.16 5.24 3.59
N TYR A 34 -20.05 5.34 4.93
CA TYR A 34 -19.22 4.46 5.75
C TYR A 34 -19.66 3.00 5.77
N ASN A 35 -20.86 2.65 5.32
CA ASN A 35 -21.32 1.26 5.43
C ASN A 35 -20.63 0.32 4.42
N ASN A 36 -20.18 0.85 3.28
CA ASN A 36 -19.59 0.06 2.19
C ASN A 36 -18.17 0.53 1.83
N PHE A 37 -17.53 1.29 2.73
CA PHE A 37 -16.26 1.94 2.42
C PHE A 37 -15.16 0.91 2.09
N GLU A 38 -15.17 -0.22 2.79
CA GLU A 38 -14.18 -1.28 2.64
C GLU A 38 -14.20 -1.85 1.22
N ASP A 39 -15.38 -2.20 0.72
CA ASP A 39 -15.55 -2.81 -0.60
C ASP A 39 -15.17 -1.81 -1.69
N ILE A 40 -15.54 -0.54 -1.53
CA ILE A 40 -15.14 0.53 -2.45
C ILE A 40 -13.62 0.67 -2.53
N ILE A 41 -12.92 0.69 -1.39
CA ILE A 41 -11.45 0.81 -1.40
C ILE A 41 -10.81 -0.47 -1.95
N LYS A 42 -11.31 -1.67 -1.61
CA LYS A 42 -10.78 -2.94 -2.12
C LYS A 42 -10.87 -3.01 -3.64
N ASP A 43 -12.03 -2.72 -4.20
CA ASP A 43 -12.25 -2.72 -5.65
C ASP A 43 -11.34 -1.69 -6.33
N TRP A 44 -11.25 -0.49 -5.77
CA TRP A 44 -10.35 0.54 -6.28
C TRP A 44 -8.87 0.12 -6.27
N VAL A 45 -8.40 -0.48 -5.17
CA VAL A 45 -7.02 -0.97 -5.06
C VAL A 45 -6.73 -2.03 -6.13
N LYS A 46 -7.67 -2.96 -6.34
CA LYS A 46 -7.55 -4.00 -7.37
C LYS A 46 -7.48 -3.40 -8.77
N GLU A 47 -8.42 -2.51 -9.12
CA GLU A 47 -8.43 -1.82 -10.41
C GLU A 47 -7.16 -1.01 -10.65
N PHE A 48 -6.65 -0.35 -9.61
CA PHE A 48 -5.41 0.42 -9.68
C PHE A 48 -4.21 -0.48 -10.03
N PHE A 49 -4.09 -1.65 -9.39
CA PHE A 49 -3.04 -2.62 -9.69
C PHE A 49 -3.16 -3.20 -11.10
N GLU A 50 -4.36 -3.59 -11.51
CA GLU A 50 -4.63 -4.12 -12.86
C GLU A 50 -4.27 -3.10 -13.94
N TYR A 51 -4.69 -1.83 -13.78
CA TYR A 51 -4.40 -0.75 -14.72
C TYR A 51 -2.90 -0.49 -14.85
N ASN A 52 -2.18 -0.48 -13.72
CA ASN A 52 -0.74 -0.24 -13.69
C ASN A 52 0.11 -1.50 -13.97
N LYS A 53 -0.52 -2.66 -14.15
CA LYS A 53 0.14 -3.97 -14.35
C LYS A 53 1.19 -4.27 -13.27
N LYS A 54 0.82 -4.02 -12.02
CA LYS A 54 1.65 -4.19 -10.82
C LYS A 54 0.90 -5.00 -9.76
N ASP A 55 1.58 -5.45 -8.73
CA ASP A 55 1.02 -6.19 -7.59
C ASP A 55 1.18 -5.42 -6.28
N SER A 56 0.56 -5.92 -5.21
CA SER A 56 0.69 -5.34 -3.87
C SER A 56 2.11 -5.47 -3.29
N GLU A 57 2.87 -6.46 -3.73
CA GLU A 57 4.25 -6.70 -3.27
C GLU A 57 5.15 -5.52 -3.60
N ILE A 58 4.94 -4.88 -4.76
CA ILE A 58 5.70 -3.70 -5.15
C ILE A 58 5.50 -2.53 -4.17
N ILE A 59 4.30 -2.31 -3.64
CA ILE A 59 4.03 -1.23 -2.69
C ILE A 59 4.76 -1.49 -1.38
N LEU A 60 4.72 -2.73 -0.89
CA LEU A 60 5.40 -3.10 0.35
C LEU A 60 6.92 -2.94 0.22
N ASN A 61 7.49 -3.39 -0.90
CA ASN A 61 8.92 -3.24 -1.16
C ASN A 61 9.35 -1.78 -1.28
N LEU A 62 8.51 -0.95 -1.92
CA LEU A 62 8.78 0.48 -2.02
C LEU A 62 8.68 1.16 -0.65
N ILE A 63 7.64 0.90 0.14
CA ILE A 63 7.48 1.47 1.50
C ILE A 63 8.68 1.09 2.37
N LYS A 64 9.12 -0.17 2.37
CA LYS A 64 10.31 -0.62 3.14
C LYS A 64 11.58 0.12 2.72
N HIS A 65 11.78 0.28 1.42
CA HIS A 65 12.94 1.03 0.90
C HIS A 65 12.90 2.50 1.32
N TYR A 66 11.72 3.13 1.30
CA TYR A 66 11.55 4.50 1.81
C TYR A 66 11.84 4.59 3.30
N GLU A 67 11.28 3.69 4.12
CA GLU A 67 11.51 3.64 5.57
C GLU A 67 13.01 3.43 5.91
N GLU A 68 13.69 2.51 5.24
CA GLU A 68 15.13 2.26 5.43
C GLU A 68 15.99 3.49 5.11
N TYR A 69 15.63 4.28 4.09
CA TYR A 69 16.36 5.47 3.67
C TYR A 69 16.11 6.68 4.58
N ASP A 70 14.87 6.83 5.05
CA ASP A 70 14.37 8.00 5.77
C ASP A 70 14.72 8.02 7.27
N ASN A 71 15.23 6.92 7.83
CA ASN A 71 15.79 6.84 9.19
C ASN A 71 16.98 7.80 9.48
N ASN A 72 17.33 8.69 8.54
CA ASN A 72 18.35 9.72 8.69
C ASN A 72 17.77 11.15 8.88
N ASP A 73 16.46 11.38 8.71
CA ASP A 73 15.83 12.70 8.87
C ASP A 73 14.58 12.61 9.77
N ASN A 74 14.51 13.45 10.81
CA ASN A 74 13.50 13.39 11.89
C ASN A 74 12.16 14.10 11.59
N ASP A 75 11.90 14.52 10.33
CA ASP A 75 10.78 15.43 10.00
C ASP A 75 9.61 14.75 9.24
N ASN A 76 9.59 13.42 9.11
CA ASN A 76 8.69 12.71 8.18
C ASN A 76 7.54 11.90 8.81
N ASP A 77 7.09 12.29 10.00
CA ASP A 77 5.97 11.64 10.71
C ASP A 77 4.69 11.51 9.85
N ASN A 78 4.50 12.43 8.88
CA ASN A 78 3.35 12.46 7.98
C ASN A 78 3.34 11.37 6.90
N GLU A 79 4.49 10.90 6.43
CA GLU A 79 4.54 9.82 5.44
C GLU A 79 4.39 8.45 6.14
N ASN A 80 4.93 8.35 7.37
CA ASN A 80 4.89 7.15 8.19
C ASN A 80 3.46 6.71 8.59
N TRP A 81 2.55 7.64 8.91
CA TRP A 81 1.16 7.24 9.24
C TRP A 81 0.38 6.77 8.02
N ILE A 82 0.62 7.34 6.83
CA ILE A 82 -0.04 6.91 5.58
C ILE A 82 0.43 5.51 5.22
N PHE A 83 1.74 5.26 5.28
CA PHE A 83 2.29 3.93 5.01
C PHE A 83 1.79 2.89 6.02
N SER A 84 1.76 3.22 7.31
CA SER A 84 1.17 2.37 8.35
C SER A 84 -0.31 2.05 8.05
N SER A 85 -1.07 3.03 7.58
CA SER A 85 -2.48 2.86 7.22
C SER A 85 -2.66 1.95 6.00
N ILE A 86 -1.81 2.11 4.97
CA ILE A 86 -1.82 1.26 3.76
C ILE A 86 -1.48 -0.19 4.14
N ILE A 87 -0.42 -0.40 4.93
CA ILE A 87 -0.01 -1.73 5.38
C ILE A 87 -1.11 -2.38 6.23
N GLY A 88 -1.68 -1.64 7.19
CA GLY A 88 -2.78 -2.12 8.03
C GLY A 88 -4.01 -2.51 7.19
N PHE A 89 -4.40 -1.67 6.24
CA PHE A 89 -5.50 -1.95 5.31
C PHE A 89 -5.23 -3.21 4.48
N PHE A 90 -4.02 -3.36 3.93
CA PHE A 90 -3.69 -4.54 3.14
C PHE A 90 -3.66 -5.83 3.97
N TYR A 91 -3.22 -5.75 5.23
CA TYR A 91 -3.21 -6.88 6.16
C TYR A 91 -4.63 -7.31 6.53
N GLU A 92 -5.47 -6.36 6.94
CA GLU A 92 -6.87 -6.61 7.35
C GLU A 92 -7.68 -7.30 6.26
N TYR A 93 -7.47 -6.91 5.01
CA TYR A 93 -8.26 -7.38 3.88
C TYR A 93 -7.56 -8.44 3.01
N GLY A 94 -6.42 -8.96 3.47
CA GLY A 94 -5.69 -10.01 2.73
C GLY A 94 -5.24 -9.59 1.33
N ILE A 95 -5.01 -8.29 1.13
CA ILE A 95 -4.51 -7.75 -0.14
C ILE A 95 -3.02 -8.04 -0.29
N ILE A 96 -2.27 -7.99 0.83
CA ILE A 96 -0.90 -8.51 0.84
C ILE A 96 -0.97 -10.04 0.87
N ILE A 97 -0.55 -10.66 -0.23
CA ILE A 97 -0.07 -12.04 -0.23
C ILE A 97 1.42 -11.94 0.06
N LEU A 98 1.82 -12.14 1.32
CA LEU A 98 3.21 -12.48 1.61
C LEU A 98 3.44 -13.82 0.91
N ASN A 99 4.21 -13.82 -0.18
CA ASN A 99 4.60 -15.03 -0.89
C ASN A 99 5.33 -15.98 0.09
N ASP A 100 4.58 -16.86 0.74
CA ASP A 100 4.59 -18.32 0.58
C ASP A 100 3.87 -18.96 1.77
N ASN A 101 2.70 -19.57 1.48
CA ASN A 101 1.82 -20.32 2.40
C ASN A 101 0.92 -19.48 3.32
N ILE A 102 -0.16 -18.95 2.75
CA ILE A 102 -1.39 -18.79 3.53
C ILE A 102 -2.20 -20.07 3.29
N ASN A 103 -2.07 -21.04 4.18
CA ASN A 103 -3.19 -21.95 4.41
C ASN A 103 -4.38 -21.07 4.75
N GLU A 104 -5.50 -21.23 4.04
CA GLU A 104 -6.78 -20.54 4.31
C GLU A 104 -7.23 -20.68 5.79
N ASP A 105 -6.59 -21.55 6.57
CA ASP A 105 -6.81 -21.80 8.00
C ASP A 105 -6.26 -20.75 8.99
N ILE A 106 -5.57 -19.67 8.55
CA ILE A 106 -5.01 -18.65 9.49
C ILE A 106 -5.90 -17.41 9.65
N ILE A 107 -6.90 -17.18 8.79
CA ILE A 107 -7.93 -16.19 9.09
C ILE A 107 -9.06 -16.89 9.86
N ASP A 108 -8.73 -17.31 11.08
CA ASP A 108 -9.76 -17.59 12.07
C ASP A 108 -10.39 -16.25 12.48
N LYS A 109 -11.45 -15.89 11.75
CA LYS A 109 -12.27 -14.68 11.95
C LYS A 109 -13.00 -14.65 13.30
N ASP A 110 -12.82 -15.67 14.15
CA ASP A 110 -13.53 -15.83 15.43
C ASP A 110 -12.75 -15.41 16.67
N LYS A 111 -11.60 -14.72 16.56
CA LYS A 111 -11.06 -13.97 17.71
C LYS A 111 -11.62 -12.55 17.75
N SER A 112 -12.90 -12.47 18.10
CA SER A 112 -13.56 -11.25 18.55
C SER A 112 -12.83 -10.65 19.75
N PHE A 113 -12.58 -9.34 19.72
CA PHE A 113 -12.37 -8.54 20.93
C PHE A 113 -13.69 -8.34 21.69
#